data_AF-A0A3C1H3Y9-F1
#
_entry.id   AF-A0A3C1H3Y9-F1
#
_cell.length_a   1.000
_cell.length_b   1.000
_cell.length_c   1.000
_cell.angle_alpha   90.00
_cell.angle_beta   90.00
_cell.angle_gamma   90.00
#
_symmetry.space_group_name_H-M   'P 1'
#
loop_
_entity.id
_entity.type
_entity.pdbx_description
1 polymer ?
#
loop_
_entity_poly.entity_id
_entity_poly.type
_entity_poly.pdbx_seq_one_letter_code
_entity_poly.pdbx_strand_id
1 'polypeptide(L)'
;YIENGDYIGFKNVDLTDATAIEMRVAANSGGSSIEIRSDAPDGKLLGTLSVGSTGGWQTWQTQKTALSSVSGRHDLYFVFKGGDGYLFNVAGYQLVKPEGSSEDYLPGDLNGDGIIDARDLSLLKKCVLTGDEPEVFECADLDGDGEITAADAALHSGWLTGKVSSFPAAS
;
A
#
# COMPACT_ATOMS: atom_id res chain seq x y z
N TYR A 1 22.33 14.39 -9.00
CA TYR A 1 23.06 13.15 -9.32
C TYR A 1 22.85 12.18 -8.18
N ILE A 2 22.89 10.87 -8.46
CA ILE A 2 22.73 9.81 -7.48
C ILE A 2 24.05 9.04 -7.45
N GLU A 3 24.72 9.09 -6.31
CA GLU A 3 25.98 8.41 -6.03
C GLU A 3 25.80 7.40 -4.88
N ASN A 4 26.81 6.57 -4.64
CA ASN A 4 26.73 5.57 -3.59
C ASN A 4 26.60 6.22 -2.20
N GLY A 5 25.55 5.84 -1.46
CA GLY A 5 25.24 6.35 -0.13
C GLY A 5 24.20 7.47 -0.13
N ASP A 6 23.88 8.07 -1.28
CA ASP A 6 22.77 9.02 -1.38
C ASP A 6 21.44 8.36 -1.02
N TYR A 7 20.51 9.15 -0.51
CA TYR A 7 19.17 8.68 -0.20
C TYR A 7 18.11 9.75 -0.42
N ILE A 8 16.88 9.29 -0.59
CA ILE A 8 15.67 10.12 -0.54
C ILE A 8 14.67 9.47 0.42
N GLY A 9 13.89 10.29 1.12
CA GLY A 9 12.88 9.83 2.06
C GLY A 9 11.51 10.45 1.78
N PHE A 10 10.46 9.66 1.97
CA PHE A 10 9.05 10.05 1.87
C PHE A 10 8.41 9.82 3.23
N LYS A 11 7.77 10.85 3.79
CA LYS A 11 7.20 10.78 5.14
C LYS A 11 5.80 10.18 5.11
N ASN A 12 5.44 9.44 6.17
CA ASN A 12 4.07 8.99 6.44
C ASN A 12 3.41 8.17 5.29
N VAL A 13 4.19 7.30 4.64
CA VAL A 13 3.75 6.40 3.58
C VAL A 13 3.06 5.18 4.21
N ASP A 14 1.88 4.85 3.72
CA ASP A 14 1.17 3.65 4.17
C ASP A 14 1.73 2.40 3.49
N LEU A 15 2.32 1.51 4.28
CA LEU A 15 2.90 0.26 3.80
C LEU A 15 1.98 -0.94 4.00
N THR A 16 0.78 -0.73 4.55
CA THR A 16 -0.22 -1.78 4.76
C THR A 16 -0.46 -2.53 3.46
N ASP A 17 -0.39 -3.85 3.54
CA ASP A 17 -0.54 -4.80 2.42
C ASP A 17 0.46 -4.66 1.26
N ALA A 18 1.49 -3.82 1.37
CA ALA A 18 2.51 -3.72 0.34
C ALA A 18 3.33 -5.01 0.27
N THR A 19 3.29 -5.67 -0.89
CA THR A 19 4.00 -6.93 -1.17
C THR A 19 5.21 -6.74 -2.06
N ALA A 20 5.22 -5.65 -2.84
CA ALA A 20 6.32 -5.30 -3.72
C ALA A 20 6.37 -3.79 -3.97
N ILE A 21 7.44 -3.35 -4.61
CA ILE A 21 7.60 -1.98 -5.11
C ILE A 21 8.13 -2.01 -6.53
N GLU A 22 7.58 -1.12 -7.34
CA GLU A 22 8.00 -0.85 -8.71
C GLU A 22 8.67 0.52 -8.77
N MET A 23 9.81 0.63 -9.44
CA MET A 23 10.54 1.88 -9.60
C MET A 23 10.83 2.15 -11.06
N ARG A 24 10.56 3.38 -11.49
CA ARG A 24 10.87 3.84 -12.85
C ARG A 24 12.28 4.39 -12.90
N VAL A 25 13.18 3.66 -13.56
CA VAL A 25 14.62 3.93 -13.56
C VAL A 25 15.18 4.03 -14.99
N ALA A 26 16.33 4.70 -15.12
CA ALA A 26 17.16 4.66 -16.32
C ALA A 26 18.64 4.52 -15.93
N ALA A 27 19.32 3.52 -16.48
CA ALA A 27 20.68 3.15 -16.13
C ALA A 27 21.47 2.72 -17.37
N ASN A 28 22.70 3.22 -17.51
CA ASN A 28 23.57 2.84 -18.63
C ASN A 28 24.13 1.42 -18.45
N SER A 29 24.45 1.03 -17.22
CA SER A 29 24.91 -0.30 -16.83
C SER A 29 24.15 -0.81 -15.61
N GLY A 30 24.18 -2.14 -15.37
CA GLY A 30 23.72 -2.70 -14.09
C GLY A 30 24.80 -2.64 -13.00
N GLY A 31 24.53 -3.28 -11.86
CA GLY A 31 25.49 -3.43 -10.75
C GLY A 31 25.28 -2.47 -9.59
N SER A 32 24.20 -1.70 -9.61
CA SER A 32 23.75 -0.82 -8.53
C SER A 32 22.42 -1.32 -7.96
N SER A 33 22.05 -0.83 -6.79
CA SER A 33 20.80 -1.20 -6.15
C SER A 33 20.17 -0.05 -5.37
N ILE A 34 18.88 -0.25 -5.07
CA ILE A 34 18.10 0.62 -4.20
C ILE A 34 17.66 -0.22 -3.01
N GLU A 35 18.14 0.10 -1.82
CA GLU A 35 17.62 -0.45 -0.58
C GLU A 35 16.36 0.32 -0.20
N ILE A 36 15.28 -0.41 0.08
CA ILE A 36 14.01 0.15 0.55
C ILE A 36 13.94 -0.07 2.06
N ARG A 37 13.90 1.02 2.84
CA ARG A 37 13.99 1.00 4.30
C ARG A 37 12.86 1.77 4.97
N SER A 38 12.42 1.31 6.14
CA SER A 38 11.44 2.04 6.95
C SER A 38 12.12 2.91 8.01
N ASP A 39 11.48 4.04 8.33
CA ASP A 39 11.68 4.95 9.45
C ASP A 39 12.99 5.77 9.43
N ALA A 40 14.07 5.23 8.88
CA ALA A 40 15.36 5.91 8.72
C ALA A 40 16.16 5.38 7.51
N PRO A 41 17.14 6.14 6.98
CA PRO A 41 18.06 5.65 5.94
C PRO A 41 18.86 4.41 6.33
N ASP A 42 19.04 4.13 7.62
CA ASP A 42 19.68 2.93 8.16
C ASP A 42 18.68 2.02 8.91
N GLY A 43 17.39 2.30 8.80
CA GLY A 43 16.31 1.56 9.45
C GLY A 43 16.05 0.17 8.85
N LYS A 44 14.91 -0.44 9.17
CA LYS A 44 14.60 -1.82 8.78
C LYS A 44 14.62 -1.97 7.27
N LEU A 45 15.43 -2.90 6.74
CA LEU A 45 15.44 -3.22 5.32
C LEU A 45 14.18 -4.01 4.95
N LEU A 46 13.37 -3.44 4.07
CA LEU A 46 12.14 -4.05 3.57
C LEU A 46 12.37 -4.81 2.27
N GLY A 47 13.30 -4.35 1.43
CA GLY A 47 13.63 -4.98 0.17
C GLY A 47 14.85 -4.34 -0.49
N THR A 48 15.33 -4.97 -1.55
CA THR A 48 16.42 -4.44 -2.37
C THR A 48 16.08 -4.62 -3.83
N LEU A 49 16.05 -3.52 -4.57
CA LEU A 49 15.89 -3.53 -6.02
C LEU A 49 17.27 -3.51 -6.67
N SER A 50 17.66 -4.60 -7.31
CA SER A 50 18.83 -4.61 -8.20
C SER A 50 18.48 -3.84 -9.48
N VAL A 51 19.20 -2.75 -9.75
CA VAL A 51 18.98 -1.93 -10.94
C VAL A 51 19.76 -2.51 -12.11
N GLY A 52 19.02 -3.10 -13.06
CA GLY A 52 19.58 -3.57 -14.33
C GLY A 52 19.81 -2.43 -15.32
N SER A 53 20.69 -2.66 -16.31
CA SER A 53 20.85 -1.73 -17.44
C SER A 53 19.54 -1.59 -18.19
N THR A 54 19.14 -0.35 -18.46
CA THR A 54 17.96 -0.04 -19.27
C THR A 54 18.32 0.30 -20.72
N GLY A 55 19.61 0.28 -21.06
CA GLY A 55 20.12 0.64 -22.38
C GLY A 55 20.44 2.14 -22.56
N GLY A 56 20.44 2.93 -21.49
CA GLY A 56 20.94 4.31 -21.52
C GLY A 56 20.29 5.26 -20.51
N TRP A 57 20.91 6.42 -20.31
CA TRP A 57 20.48 7.42 -19.32
C TRP A 57 19.10 8.03 -19.52
N GLN A 58 18.54 7.90 -20.72
CA GLN A 58 17.22 8.38 -21.12
C GLN A 58 16.29 7.24 -21.55
N THR A 59 16.73 5.98 -21.41
CA THR A 59 15.91 4.81 -21.71
C THR A 59 15.30 4.33 -20.40
N TRP A 60 14.01 4.55 -20.23
CA TRP A 60 13.35 4.31 -18.96
C TRP A 60 12.61 2.98 -18.93
N GLN A 61 12.80 2.23 -17.84
CA GLN A 61 12.09 0.97 -17.59
C GLN A 61 11.57 0.94 -16.16
N THR A 62 10.47 0.22 -15.94
CA THR A 62 9.98 -0.09 -14.61
C THR A 62 10.60 -1.41 -14.17
N GLN A 63 11.26 -1.42 -13.01
CA GLN A 63 11.84 -2.61 -12.41
C GLN A 63 11.21 -2.84 -11.04
N LYS A 64 11.11 -4.10 -10.62
CA LYS A 64 10.30 -4.53 -9.47
C LYS A 64 11.12 -5.36 -8.50
N THR A 65 10.84 -5.20 -7.21
CA THR A 65 11.34 -6.10 -6.16
C THR A 65 10.26 -6.38 -5.12
N ALA A 66 10.35 -7.54 -4.47
CA ALA A 66 9.46 -7.89 -3.36
C ALA A 66 9.82 -7.09 -2.10
N LEU A 67 8.81 -6.84 -1.26
CA LEU A 67 8.98 -6.23 0.05
C LEU A 67 8.60 -7.23 1.15
N SER A 68 9.32 -7.19 2.27
CA SER A 68 8.84 -7.79 3.51
C SER A 68 7.64 -7.01 4.02
N SER A 69 6.56 -7.70 4.41
CA SER A 69 5.36 -7.08 4.95
C SER A 69 5.64 -6.25 6.20
N VAL A 70 5.10 -5.04 6.21
CA VAL A 70 5.04 -4.12 7.35
C VAL A 70 3.69 -3.42 7.25
N SER A 71 2.97 -3.30 8.36
CA SER A 71 1.66 -2.65 8.39
C SER A 71 1.76 -1.22 8.94
N GLY A 72 0.80 -0.39 8.55
CA GLY A 72 0.68 0.98 9.01
C GLY A 72 1.57 1.97 8.26
N ARG A 73 1.58 3.20 8.77
CA ARG A 73 2.30 4.33 8.17
C ARG A 73 3.72 4.44 8.68
N HIS A 74 4.66 4.55 7.76
CA HIS A 74 6.10 4.64 8.01
C HIS A 74 6.74 5.72 7.14
N ASP A 75 7.90 6.21 7.57
CA ASP A 75 8.75 6.96 6.65
C ASP A 75 9.47 5.98 5.72
N LEU A 76 9.36 6.15 4.42
CA LEU A 76 9.95 5.26 3.42
C LEU A 76 11.23 5.88 2.85
N TYR A 77 12.36 5.20 3.01
CA TYR A 77 13.66 5.64 2.51
C TYR A 77 14.15 4.74 1.38
N PHE A 78 14.67 5.38 0.33
CA PHE A 78 15.40 4.72 -0.75
C PHE A 78 16.87 5.10 -0.64
N VAL A 79 17.72 4.11 -0.36
CA VAL A 79 19.16 4.30 -0.22
C VAL A 79 19.86 3.68 -1.42
N PHE A 80 20.63 4.50 -2.12
CA PHE A 80 21.25 4.13 -3.38
C PHE A 80 22.63 3.52 -3.12
N LYS A 81 22.88 2.33 -3.67
CA LYS A 81 24.12 1.58 -3.50
C LYS A 81 24.75 1.28 -4.85
N GLY A 82 26.08 1.33 -4.92
CA GLY A 82 26.81 1.01 -6.15
C GLY A 82 28.29 1.33 -6.05
N GLY A 83 28.97 1.30 -7.20
CA GLY A 83 30.36 1.71 -7.33
C GLY A 83 30.53 3.24 -7.37
N ASP A 84 31.72 3.68 -7.78
CA ASP A 84 32.04 5.10 -7.86
C ASP A 84 31.31 5.80 -9.01
N GLY A 85 30.95 7.06 -8.77
CA GLY A 85 30.31 7.94 -9.74
C GLY A 85 28.80 7.74 -9.84
N TYR A 86 28.26 8.19 -10.97
CA TYR A 86 26.82 8.29 -11.17
C TYR A 86 26.17 6.92 -11.44
N LEU A 87 25.16 6.56 -10.66
CA LEU A 87 24.58 5.21 -10.66
C LEU A 87 23.44 5.03 -11.68
N PHE A 88 22.34 5.77 -11.53
CA PHE A 88 21.11 5.68 -12.33
C PHE A 88 20.26 6.95 -12.14
N ASN A 89 19.26 7.12 -13.00
CA ASN A 89 18.15 8.05 -12.83
C ASN A 89 16.95 7.33 -12.20
N VAL A 90 16.20 8.04 -11.35
CA VAL A 90 14.91 7.60 -10.81
C VAL A 90 13.87 8.66 -11.10
N ALA A 91 12.70 8.26 -11.62
CA ALA A 91 11.58 9.17 -11.89
C ALA A 91 10.44 9.04 -10.88
N GLY A 92 10.22 7.84 -10.33
CA GLY A 92 9.13 7.59 -9.38
C GLY A 92 9.04 6.13 -8.97
N TYR A 93 8.11 5.86 -8.05
CA TYR A 93 7.82 4.52 -7.54
C TYR A 93 6.32 4.30 -7.40
N GLN A 94 5.93 3.03 -7.33
CA GLN A 94 4.57 2.59 -6.99
C GLN A 94 4.66 1.38 -6.06
N LEU A 95 3.93 1.43 -4.94
CA LEU A 95 3.73 0.25 -4.10
C LEU A 95 2.77 -0.71 -4.79
N VAL A 96 3.10 -1.99 -4.76
CA VAL A 96 2.22 -3.05 -5.25
C VAL A 96 1.58 -3.69 -4.04
N LYS A 97 0.27 -3.54 -3.95
CA LYS A 97 -0.58 -4.19 -2.96
C LYS A 97 -1.48 -5.21 -3.69
N PRO A 98 -1.97 -6.27 -3.02
CA PRO A 98 -2.98 -7.15 -3.57
C PRO A 98 -4.19 -6.35 -4.08
N GLU A 99 -4.83 -6.80 -5.16
CA GLU A 99 -6.19 -6.32 -5.48
C GLU A 99 -7.07 -6.57 -4.24
N GLY A 100 -7.75 -5.53 -3.74
CA GLY A 100 -8.51 -5.62 -2.48
C GLY A 100 -7.89 -4.97 -1.24
N SER A 101 -6.68 -4.41 -1.30
CA SER A 101 -6.03 -3.84 -0.09
C SER A 101 -6.50 -2.43 0.28
N SER A 102 -7.14 -2.31 1.44
CA SER A 102 -7.29 -1.21 2.43
C SER A 102 -7.13 0.30 2.11
N GLU A 103 -6.44 0.76 1.06
CA GLU A 103 -6.28 2.21 0.79
C GLU A 103 -7.29 2.81 -0.21
N ASP A 104 -7.98 1.98 -0.99
CA ASP A 104 -9.02 2.43 -1.94
C ASP A 104 -10.45 2.13 -1.46
N TYR A 105 -10.59 1.52 -0.28
CA TYR A 105 -11.88 1.08 0.22
C TYR A 105 -12.49 2.08 1.20
N LEU A 106 -13.69 2.55 0.87
CA LEU A 106 -14.52 3.35 1.75
C LEU A 106 -15.10 2.41 2.81
N PRO A 107 -14.81 2.56 4.12
CA PRO A 107 -15.41 1.69 5.14
C PRO A 107 -16.93 1.70 5.01
N GLY A 108 -17.55 0.53 4.91
CA GLY A 108 -18.97 0.35 4.62
C GLY A 108 -19.33 0.21 3.13
N ASP A 109 -18.38 0.36 2.20
CA ASP A 109 -18.54 0.01 0.78
C ASP A 109 -18.00 -1.41 0.55
N LEU A 110 -18.88 -2.39 0.63
CA LEU A 110 -18.53 -3.81 0.50
C LEU A 110 -18.54 -4.27 -0.95
N ASN A 111 -19.12 -3.48 -1.86
CA ASN A 111 -19.23 -3.83 -3.27
C ASN A 111 -18.20 -3.10 -4.16
N GLY A 112 -17.50 -2.11 -3.61
CA GLY A 112 -16.39 -1.39 -4.23
C GLY A 112 -16.82 -0.37 -5.29
N ASP A 113 -18.06 0.13 -5.25
CA ASP A 113 -18.54 1.13 -6.20
C ASP A 113 -18.28 2.59 -5.75
N GLY A 114 -17.59 2.77 -4.63
CA GLY A 114 -17.18 4.05 -4.07
C GLY A 114 -18.30 4.78 -3.34
N ILE A 115 -19.45 4.13 -3.11
CA ILE A 115 -20.58 4.70 -2.37
C ILE A 115 -21.04 3.73 -1.29
N ILE A 116 -21.42 4.25 -0.11
CA ILE A 116 -22.04 3.44 0.94
C ILE A 116 -23.56 3.47 0.74
N ASP A 117 -24.14 2.38 0.25
CA ASP A 117 -25.56 2.26 -0.04
C ASP A 117 -26.20 0.92 0.42
N ALA A 118 -27.46 0.68 0.03
CA ALA A 118 -28.20 -0.51 0.45
C ALA A 118 -27.68 -1.84 -0.13
N ARG A 119 -26.86 -1.78 -1.19
CA ARG A 119 -26.20 -2.95 -1.78
C ARG A 119 -25.11 -3.46 -0.86
N ASP A 120 -24.34 -2.54 -0.27
CA ASP A 120 -23.34 -2.87 0.74
C ASP A 120 -23.97 -3.46 1.98
N LEU A 121 -25.05 -2.86 2.47
CA LEU A 121 -25.80 -3.40 3.61
C LEU A 121 -26.31 -4.82 3.32
N SER A 122 -26.65 -5.12 2.07
CA SER A 122 -27.10 -6.46 1.67
C SER A 122 -25.96 -7.48 1.70
N LEU A 123 -24.76 -7.09 1.25
CA LEU A 123 -23.55 -7.91 1.36
C LEU A 123 -23.15 -8.11 2.82
N LEU A 124 -23.16 -7.04 3.62
CA LEU A 124 -22.78 -7.08 5.03
C LEU A 124 -23.71 -8.03 5.81
N LYS A 125 -25.02 -7.91 5.59
CA LYS A 125 -25.99 -8.84 6.19
C LYS A 125 -25.79 -10.27 5.71
N LYS A 126 -25.37 -10.49 4.47
CA LYS A 126 -25.05 -11.83 3.98
C LYS A 126 -23.86 -12.40 4.77
N CYS A 127 -22.75 -11.66 4.90
CA CYS A 127 -21.58 -12.07 5.70
C CYS A 127 -21.97 -12.43 7.13
N VAL A 128 -22.76 -11.58 7.80
CA VAL A 128 -23.26 -11.84 9.17
C VAL A 128 -24.10 -13.12 9.26
N LEU A 129 -24.88 -13.44 8.22
CA LEU A 129 -25.77 -14.61 8.21
C LEU A 129 -25.06 -15.91 7.83
N THR A 130 -24.12 -15.86 6.88
CA THR A 130 -23.48 -17.05 6.32
C THR A 130 -22.12 -17.34 6.95
N GLY A 131 -21.48 -16.34 7.56
CA GLY A 131 -20.08 -16.39 7.96
C GLY A 131 -19.12 -16.33 6.76
N ASP A 132 -19.60 -16.00 5.56
CA ASP A 132 -18.73 -15.80 4.41
C ASP A 132 -17.88 -14.55 4.63
N GLU A 133 -16.57 -14.68 4.46
CA GLU A 133 -15.65 -13.53 4.48
C GLU A 133 -15.85 -12.68 3.20
N PRO A 134 -16.00 -11.36 3.34
CA PRO A 134 -16.06 -10.46 2.19
C PRO A 134 -14.72 -10.40 1.46
N GLU A 135 -14.72 -9.82 0.26
CA GLU A 135 -13.49 -9.60 -0.51
C GLU A 135 -12.51 -8.66 0.22
N VAL A 136 -13.04 -7.73 1.03
CA VAL A 136 -12.27 -6.83 1.90
C VAL A 136 -12.90 -6.82 3.29
N PHE A 137 -12.18 -7.34 4.28
CA PHE A 137 -12.67 -7.49 5.66
C PHE A 137 -12.88 -6.12 6.33
N GLU A 138 -11.97 -5.18 6.08
CA GLU A 138 -11.97 -3.83 6.63
C GLU A 138 -13.19 -2.99 6.20
N CYS A 139 -13.85 -3.34 5.09
CA CYS A 139 -15.11 -2.71 4.70
C CYS A 139 -16.30 -3.15 5.56
N ALA A 140 -16.20 -4.34 6.15
CA ALA A 140 -17.30 -5.01 6.83
C ALA A 140 -17.19 -4.94 8.36
N ASP A 141 -15.99 -4.92 8.91
CA ASP A 141 -15.72 -4.63 10.33
C ASP A 141 -15.71 -3.12 10.57
N LEU A 142 -16.89 -2.57 10.88
CA LEU A 142 -17.12 -1.13 11.00
C LEU A 142 -16.86 -0.60 12.41
N ASP A 143 -16.92 -1.45 13.43
CA ASP A 143 -16.55 -1.06 14.80
C ASP A 143 -15.09 -1.36 15.17
N GLY A 144 -14.40 -2.15 14.36
CA GLY A 144 -12.97 -2.46 14.48
C GLY A 144 -12.68 -3.51 15.55
N ASP A 145 -13.66 -4.34 15.91
CA ASP A 145 -13.50 -5.37 16.94
C ASP A 145 -12.88 -6.67 16.42
N GLY A 146 -12.68 -6.78 15.10
CA GLY A 146 -12.11 -7.95 14.44
C GLY A 146 -13.12 -9.04 14.12
N GLU A 147 -14.43 -8.80 14.29
CA GLU A 147 -15.51 -9.72 13.95
C GLU A 147 -16.57 -9.04 13.08
N ILE A 148 -17.06 -9.71 12.02
CA ILE A 148 -18.18 -9.20 11.22
C ILE A 148 -19.49 -9.67 11.84
N THR A 149 -20.20 -8.77 12.52
CA THR A 149 -21.39 -9.10 13.31
C THR A 149 -22.59 -8.20 13.01
N ALA A 150 -23.68 -8.41 13.75
CA ALA A 150 -24.85 -7.54 13.69
C ALA A 150 -24.56 -6.11 14.16
N ALA A 151 -23.46 -5.88 14.90
CA ALA A 151 -23.02 -4.54 15.31
C ALA A 151 -22.59 -3.71 14.10
N ASP A 152 -21.83 -4.29 13.17
CA ASP A 152 -21.43 -3.64 11.92
C ASP A 152 -22.63 -3.33 11.04
N ALA A 153 -23.54 -4.31 10.89
CA ALA A 153 -24.76 -4.09 10.13
C ALA A 153 -25.62 -2.95 10.72
N ALA A 154 -25.58 -2.75 12.04
CA ALA A 154 -26.26 -1.65 12.70
C ALA A 154 -25.57 -0.30 12.45
N LEU A 155 -24.23 -0.26 12.46
CA LEU A 155 -23.47 0.93 12.08
C LEU A 155 -23.75 1.34 10.64
N HIS A 156 -23.68 0.39 9.71
CA HIS A 156 -23.96 0.61 8.29
C HIS A 156 -25.38 1.14 8.07
N SER A 157 -26.37 0.48 8.67
CA SER A 157 -27.75 0.97 8.64
C SER A 157 -27.90 2.35 9.30
N GLY A 158 -27.10 2.65 10.32
CA GLY A 158 -27.02 3.95 10.97
C GLY A 158 -26.53 5.04 10.01
N TRP A 159 -25.52 4.73 9.19
CA TRP A 159 -25.01 5.62 8.14
C TRP A 159 -26.09 5.92 7.10
N LEU A 160 -26.74 4.90 6.54
CA LEU A 160 -27.80 5.07 5.52
C LEU A 160 -29.00 5.87 6.04
N THR A 161 -29.22 5.87 7.36
CA THR A 161 -30.31 6.61 8.02
C THR A 161 -29.87 7.95 8.60
N GLY A 162 -28.60 8.34 8.47
CA GLY A 162 -28.03 9.58 9.02
C GLY A 162 -27.91 9.60 10.55
N LYS A 163 -28.02 8.46 11.22
CA LYS A 163 -27.80 8.31 12.67
C LYS A 163 -26.32 8.24 13.04
N VAL A 164 -25.50 7.81 12.08
CA VAL A 164 -24.04 7.70 12.19
C VAL A 164 -23.44 8.55 11.07
N SER A 165 -22.38 9.30 11.39
CA SER A 165 -21.67 10.17 10.44
C SER A 165 -20.23 9.73 10.16
N SER A 166 -19.78 8.64 10.80
CA SER A 166 -18.44 8.06 10.68
C SER A 166 -18.41 6.67 11.32
N PHE A 167 -17.59 5.77 10.80
CA PHE A 167 -17.39 4.44 11.38
C PHE A 167 -16.22 4.44 12.39
N PRO A 168 -16.34 3.78 13.55
CA PRO A 168 -15.25 3.66 14.52
C PRO A 168 -13.96 3.06 13.96
N ALA A 169 -14.04 2.09 13.04
CA ALA A 169 -12.87 1.48 12.40
C ALA A 169 -12.12 2.43 11.43
N ALA A 170 -12.74 3.54 11.03
CA ALA A 170 -12.14 4.53 10.13
C ALA A 170 -11.35 5.58 10.94
N SER A 171 -10.10 5.25 11.32
CA SER A 171 -9.19 6.19 12.02
C SER A 171 -7.75 6.11 11.54
#